data_AF-A0A7S2LPR5-F1
#
_entry.id   AF-A0A7S2LPR5-F1
#
_cell.length_a   1.000
_cell.length_b   1.000
_cell.length_c   1.000
_cell.angle_alpha   90.00
_cell.angle_beta   90.00
_cell.angle_gamma   90.00
#
_symmetry.space_group_name_H-M   'P 1'
#
loop_
_entity.id
_entity.type
_entity.pdbx_description
1 polymer ?
#
loop_
_entity_poly.entity_id
_entity_poly.type
_entity_poly.pdbx_seq_one_letter_code
_entity_poly.pdbx_strand_id
1 'polypeptide(L)'
;AQEFATEKAGRIMSIPYIVSAFLSPFLGHFVDRVGYRSIFITLSPTILVIVHVVLGFSNTSPVFPLILQGVAFSIFAAVIWPSVPLCVEKKHAGTAFGVMTSVQNIGLTLFPIFVADLHRTGHDRFIPDVEILFIVLALKGVVSGGMLIFADLMLGGTLTRGHLCGSSKMYTEADKGDLEMSKPQILSSDIEPAEKENKDEFGDVDLVDEKDGDSLSHQDTGAHSLT
;
A
#
# COMPACT_ATOMS: atom_id res chain seq x y z
N ALA A 1 -28.13 39.27 14.69
CA ALA A 1 -27.65 39.27 13.29
C ALA A 1 -26.34 38.49 13.13
N GLN A 2 -25.31 38.81 13.92
CA GLN A 2 -24.01 38.11 13.85
C GLN A 2 -24.11 36.61 14.20
N GLU A 3 -24.87 36.23 15.23
CA GLU A 3 -25.09 34.83 15.62
C GLU A 3 -25.69 33.97 14.48
N PHE A 4 -26.76 34.46 13.84
CA PHE A 4 -27.38 33.82 12.66
C PHE A 4 -26.41 33.69 11.48
N ALA A 5 -25.53 34.69 11.26
CA ALA A 5 -24.54 34.62 10.20
C ALA A 5 -23.44 33.58 10.49
N THR A 6 -22.97 33.53 11.74
CA THR A 6 -21.99 32.53 12.19
C THR A 6 -22.56 31.12 12.16
N GLU A 7 -23.81 30.92 12.58
CA GLU A 7 -24.49 29.62 12.49
C GLU A 7 -24.62 29.15 11.04
N LYS A 8 -25.03 30.05 10.13
CA LYS A 8 -25.11 29.75 8.71
C LYS A 8 -23.74 29.38 8.13
N ALA A 9 -22.68 30.11 8.48
CA ALA A 9 -21.32 29.80 8.05
C ALA A 9 -20.84 28.45 8.59
N GLY A 10 -21.06 28.17 9.88
CA GLY A 10 -20.72 26.90 10.50
C GLY A 10 -21.43 25.71 9.86
N ARG A 11 -22.72 25.85 9.53
CA ARG A 11 -23.48 24.82 8.83
C ARG A 11 -22.96 24.56 7.42
N ILE A 12 -22.49 25.58 6.72
CA ILE A 12 -21.91 25.45 5.37
C ILE A 12 -20.54 24.78 5.46
N MET A 13 -19.70 25.16 6.43
CA MET A 13 -18.36 24.59 6.62
C MET A 13 -18.38 23.12 7.05
N SER A 14 -19.45 22.64 7.70
CA SER A 14 -19.57 21.23 8.11
C SER A 14 -19.97 20.28 6.98
N ILE A 15 -20.51 20.79 5.85
CA ILE A 15 -20.98 19.96 4.73
C ILE A 15 -19.89 19.00 4.20
N PRO A 16 -18.65 19.47 3.87
CA PRO A 16 -17.63 18.58 3.33
C PRO A 16 -17.22 17.48 4.32
N TYR A 17 -17.19 17.79 5.61
CA TYR A 17 -16.84 16.81 6.66
C TYR A 17 -17.91 15.74 6.82
N ILE A 18 -19.19 16.12 6.83
CA ILE A 18 -20.31 15.17 6.91
C ILE A 18 -20.32 14.26 5.67
N VAL A 19 -20.23 14.86 4.48
CA VAL A 19 -20.15 14.09 3.22
C VAL A 19 -18.98 13.11 3.30
N SER A 20 -17.81 13.57 3.74
CA SER A 20 -16.64 12.70 3.83
C SER A 20 -16.82 11.57 4.84
N ALA A 21 -17.46 11.81 5.98
CA ALA A 21 -17.72 10.76 6.97
C ALA A 21 -18.57 9.62 6.40
N PHE A 22 -19.62 9.93 5.64
CA PHE A 22 -20.46 8.93 4.98
C PHE A 22 -19.75 8.23 3.81
N LEU A 23 -18.93 8.97 3.06
CA LEU A 23 -18.22 8.45 1.89
C LEU A 23 -17.00 7.60 2.23
N SER A 24 -16.37 7.84 3.39
CA SER A 24 -15.13 7.18 3.82
C SER A 24 -15.18 5.64 3.77
N PRO A 25 -16.21 4.94 4.32
CA PRO A 25 -16.24 3.47 4.26
C PRO A 25 -16.41 2.94 2.82
N PHE A 26 -17.19 3.63 1.98
CA PHE A 26 -17.43 3.21 0.60
C PHE A 26 -16.19 3.41 -0.28
N LEU A 27 -15.58 4.59 -0.18
CA LEU A 27 -14.39 4.95 -0.94
C LEU A 27 -13.14 4.23 -0.48
N GLY A 28 -12.98 3.98 0.83
CA GLY A 28 -11.91 3.13 1.34
C GLY A 28 -11.97 1.74 0.69
N HIS A 29 -13.13 1.09 0.76
CA HIS A 29 -13.32 -0.22 0.15
C HIS A 29 -13.09 -0.22 -1.37
N PHE A 30 -13.55 0.83 -2.07
CA PHE A 30 -13.38 0.95 -3.51
C PHE A 30 -11.91 1.16 -3.92
N VAL A 31 -11.21 2.08 -3.25
CA VAL A 31 -9.80 2.39 -3.52
C VAL A 31 -8.91 1.18 -3.23
N ASP A 32 -9.20 0.43 -2.16
CA ASP A 32 -8.45 -0.76 -1.78
C ASP A 32 -8.50 -1.85 -2.86
N ARG A 33 -9.62 -2.00 -3.59
CA ARG A 33 -9.75 -2.97 -4.68
C ARG A 33 -9.09 -2.55 -5.99
N VAL A 34 -9.05 -1.24 -6.26
CA VAL A 34 -8.76 -0.73 -7.61
C VAL A 34 -7.24 -0.58 -7.84
N GLY A 35 -6.41 -0.51 -6.80
CA GLY A 35 -4.94 -0.61 -6.93
C GLY A 35 -4.23 0.59 -7.58
N TYR A 36 -4.95 1.52 -8.22
CA TYR A 36 -4.41 2.69 -8.92
C TYR A 36 -4.19 3.93 -8.03
N ARG A 37 -3.41 3.78 -6.95
CA ARG A 37 -3.24 4.83 -5.93
C ARG A 37 -2.70 6.16 -6.48
N SER A 38 -1.71 6.11 -7.38
CA SER A 38 -1.10 7.31 -8.00
C SER A 38 -2.11 8.15 -8.79
N ILE A 39 -3.09 7.50 -9.44
CA ILE A 39 -4.15 8.17 -10.21
C ILE A 39 -5.10 8.89 -9.26
N PHE A 40 -5.54 8.24 -8.19
CA PHE A 40 -6.45 8.86 -7.21
C PHE A 40 -5.80 10.03 -6.46
N ILE A 41 -4.50 9.94 -6.14
CA ILE A 41 -3.72 11.04 -5.54
C ILE A 41 -3.71 12.28 -6.44
N THR A 42 -3.69 12.11 -7.75
CA THR A 42 -3.68 13.24 -8.71
C THR A 42 -5.10 13.71 -9.04
N LEU A 43 -6.07 12.80 -9.05
CA LEU A 43 -7.47 13.09 -9.31
C LEU A 43 -8.07 14.01 -8.24
N SER A 44 -7.79 13.76 -6.95
CA SER A 44 -8.32 14.58 -5.85
C SER A 44 -7.97 16.08 -5.95
N PRO A 45 -6.69 16.49 -6.06
CA PRO A 45 -6.34 17.90 -6.20
C PRO A 45 -6.85 18.50 -7.53
N THR A 46 -7.01 17.69 -8.58
CA THR A 46 -7.63 18.15 -9.83
C THR A 46 -9.10 18.54 -9.61
N ILE A 47 -9.84 17.74 -8.85
CA ILE A 47 -11.23 18.06 -8.47
C ILE A 47 -11.24 19.32 -7.57
N LEU A 48 -10.29 19.47 -6.65
CA LEU A 48 -10.18 20.68 -5.81
C LEU A 48 -9.94 21.95 -6.63
N VAL A 49 -9.14 21.90 -7.70
CA VAL A 49 -8.99 23.04 -8.62
C VAL A 49 -10.36 23.44 -9.20
N ILE A 50 -11.14 22.47 -9.68
CA ILE A 50 -12.47 22.75 -10.24
C ILE A 50 -13.40 23.34 -9.18
N VAL A 51 -13.40 22.79 -7.96
CA VAL A 51 -14.20 23.28 -6.83
C VAL A 51 -13.90 24.74 -6.52
N HIS A 52 -12.62 25.10 -6.35
CA HIS A 52 -12.23 26.46 -5.98
C HIS A 52 -12.38 27.46 -7.14
N VAL A 53 -12.22 27.02 -8.39
CA VAL A 53 -12.58 27.84 -9.56
C VAL A 53 -14.08 28.13 -9.56
N VAL A 54 -14.93 27.14 -9.29
CA VAL A 54 -16.37 27.35 -9.22
C VAL A 54 -16.73 28.26 -8.04
N LEU A 55 -16.11 28.11 -6.87
CA LEU A 55 -16.37 28.98 -5.70
C LEU A 55 -15.89 30.42 -5.91
N GLY A 56 -14.75 30.62 -6.55
CA GLY A 56 -14.17 31.95 -6.79
C GLY A 56 -14.85 32.74 -7.91
N PHE A 57 -15.34 32.06 -8.96
CA PHE A 57 -15.89 32.72 -10.15
C PHE A 57 -17.42 32.59 -10.30
N SER A 58 -18.08 31.71 -9.55
CA SER A 58 -19.54 31.53 -9.62
C SER A 58 -20.24 32.16 -8.41
N ASN A 59 -21.30 32.93 -8.67
CA ASN A 59 -22.22 33.44 -7.63
C ASN A 59 -23.34 32.43 -7.27
N THR A 60 -23.20 31.17 -7.69
CA THR A 60 -24.19 30.11 -7.45
C THR A 60 -24.06 29.54 -6.03
N SER A 61 -25.09 28.86 -5.53
CA SER A 61 -25.10 28.21 -4.21
C SER A 61 -23.81 27.39 -3.95
N PRO A 62 -23.08 27.65 -2.83
CA PRO A 62 -21.81 26.98 -2.54
C PRO A 62 -21.99 25.51 -2.13
N VAL A 63 -23.23 25.04 -1.97
CA VAL A 63 -23.53 23.68 -1.51
C VAL A 63 -22.98 22.61 -2.45
N PHE A 64 -23.13 22.79 -3.76
CA PHE A 64 -22.65 21.83 -4.76
C PHE A 64 -21.11 21.68 -4.74
N PRO A 65 -20.31 22.76 -4.86
CA PRO A 65 -18.86 22.65 -4.77
C PRO A 65 -18.38 22.11 -3.42
N LEU A 66 -19.07 22.39 -2.31
CA LEU A 66 -18.72 21.83 -0.99
C LEU A 66 -18.97 20.31 -0.89
N ILE A 67 -20.03 19.79 -1.51
CA ILE A 67 -20.25 18.34 -1.59
C ILE A 67 -19.11 17.70 -2.39
N LEU A 68 -18.77 18.29 -3.54
CA LEU A 68 -17.68 17.80 -4.39
C LEU A 68 -16.32 17.88 -3.69
N GLN A 69 -16.08 18.92 -2.90
CA GLN A 69 -14.92 19.05 -2.02
C GLN A 69 -14.84 17.91 -1.01
N GLY A 70 -15.97 17.55 -0.39
CA GLY A 70 -16.05 16.41 0.53
C GLY A 70 -15.67 15.09 -0.15
N VAL A 71 -16.16 14.86 -1.38
CA VAL A 71 -15.80 13.68 -2.18
C VAL A 71 -14.29 13.64 -2.47
N ALA A 72 -13.73 14.76 -2.93
CA ALA A 72 -12.29 14.86 -3.22
C ALA A 72 -11.43 14.59 -1.98
N PHE A 73 -11.84 15.14 -0.83
CA PHE A 73 -11.16 14.92 0.45
C PHE A 73 -11.22 13.46 0.90
N SER A 74 -12.37 12.79 0.74
CA SER A 74 -12.50 11.35 1.05
C SER A 74 -11.58 10.49 0.19
N ILE A 75 -11.51 10.76 -1.13
CA ILE A 75 -10.60 10.05 -2.04
C ILE A 75 -9.15 10.22 -1.55
N PHE A 76 -8.75 11.45 -1.23
CA PHE A 76 -7.40 11.74 -0.77
C PHE A 76 -7.06 10.99 0.52
N ALA A 77 -7.93 11.08 1.54
CA ALA A 77 -7.75 10.40 2.80
C ALA A 77 -7.71 8.87 2.63
N ALA A 78 -8.61 8.30 1.83
CA ALA A 78 -8.66 6.86 1.58
C ALA A 78 -7.38 6.32 0.93
N VAL A 79 -6.66 7.13 0.16
CA VAL A 79 -5.46 6.67 -0.56
C VAL A 79 -4.17 6.95 0.22
N ILE A 80 -4.06 8.11 0.87
CA ILE A 80 -2.77 8.57 1.41
C ILE A 80 -2.30 7.74 2.61
N TRP A 81 -3.19 7.47 3.57
CA TRP A 81 -2.87 6.73 4.79
C TRP A 81 -2.41 5.28 4.51
N PRO A 82 -3.10 4.48 3.67
CA PRO A 82 -2.62 3.13 3.33
C PRO A 82 -1.42 3.12 2.39
N SER A 83 -1.04 4.25 1.78
CA SER A 83 0.14 4.35 0.91
C SER A 83 1.45 4.44 1.69
N VAL A 84 1.45 5.10 2.85
CA VAL A 84 2.64 5.24 3.71
C VAL A 84 3.30 3.89 4.05
N PRO A 85 2.60 2.89 4.62
CA PRO A 85 3.21 1.63 5.05
C PRO A 85 3.68 0.74 3.89
N LEU A 86 3.27 1.02 2.64
CA LEU A 86 3.77 0.31 1.47
C LEU A 86 5.11 0.87 0.97
N CYS A 87 5.36 2.16 1.21
CA CYS A 87 6.57 2.84 0.74
C CYS A 87 7.73 2.76 1.76
N VAL A 88 7.47 2.30 2.99
CA VAL A 88 8.47 2.25 4.07
C VAL A 88 8.55 0.86 4.68
N GLU A 89 9.73 0.50 5.19
CA GLU A 89 9.93 -0.75 5.91
C GLU A 89 9.11 -0.75 7.22
N LYS A 90 8.58 -1.91 7.62
CA LYS A 90 7.68 -2.05 8.79
C LYS A 90 8.24 -1.43 10.08
N LYS A 91 9.56 -1.49 10.28
CA LYS A 91 10.26 -0.91 11.44
C LYS A 91 10.26 0.62 11.49
N HIS A 92 10.04 1.28 10.35
CA HIS A 92 10.07 2.75 10.21
C HIS A 92 8.68 3.36 9.98
N ALA A 93 7.61 2.56 10.02
CA ALA A 93 6.24 3.05 9.78
C ALA A 93 5.82 4.15 10.76
N GLY A 94 6.15 4.01 12.06
CA GLY A 94 5.84 5.02 13.07
C GLY A 94 6.50 6.38 12.79
N THR A 95 7.78 6.36 12.40
CA THR A 95 8.52 7.58 12.01
C THR A 95 7.92 8.21 10.75
N ALA A 96 7.53 7.40 9.76
CA ALA A 96 6.92 7.88 8.53
C ALA A 96 5.59 8.61 8.79
N PHE A 97 4.70 8.02 9.61
CA PHE A 97 3.46 8.69 10.02
C PHE A 97 3.71 9.94 10.87
N GLY A 98 4.73 9.92 11.73
CA GLY A 98 5.13 11.10 12.53
C GLY A 98 5.61 12.27 11.66
N VAL A 99 6.45 12.00 10.66
CA VAL A 99 6.92 13.02 9.69
C VAL A 99 5.76 13.55 8.86
N MET A 100 4.92 12.67 8.31
CA MET A 100 3.73 13.06 7.55
C MET A 100 2.81 13.99 8.36
N THR A 101 2.51 13.62 9.60
CA THR A 101 1.66 14.44 10.50
C THR A 101 2.33 15.76 10.87
N SER A 102 3.65 15.77 11.07
CA SER A 102 4.40 17.01 11.35
C SER A 102 4.30 18.00 10.20
N VAL A 103 4.43 17.53 8.96
CA VAL A 103 4.22 18.35 7.75
C VAL A 103 2.79 18.88 7.68
N GLN A 104 1.79 18.04 8.00
CA GLN A 104 0.39 18.47 8.06
C GLN A 104 0.18 19.57 9.11
N ASN A 105 0.77 19.44 10.31
CA ASN A 105 0.66 20.45 11.37
C ASN A 105 1.32 21.78 11.00
N ILE A 106 2.44 21.74 10.27
CA ILE A 106 3.06 22.95 9.71
C ILE A 106 2.06 23.63 8.76
N GLY A 107 1.41 22.86 7.89
CA GLY A 107 0.35 23.36 7.02
C GLY A 107 -0.78 24.02 7.82
N LEU A 108 -1.36 23.32 8.79
CA LEU A 108 -2.44 23.83 9.63
C LEU A 108 -2.08 25.11 10.40
N THR A 109 -0.79 25.34 10.68
CA THR A 109 -0.31 26.57 11.34
C THR A 109 -0.11 27.71 10.35
N LEU A 110 0.49 27.43 9.18
CA LEU A 110 0.82 28.46 8.19
C LEU A 110 -0.43 28.96 7.44
N PHE A 111 -1.36 28.07 7.11
CA PHE A 111 -2.54 28.41 6.32
C PHE A 111 -3.40 29.52 6.94
N PRO A 112 -3.79 29.47 8.23
CA PRO A 112 -4.53 30.55 8.88
C PRO A 112 -3.78 31.88 8.88
N ILE A 113 -2.44 31.85 9.00
CA ILE A 113 -1.61 33.07 8.97
C ILE A 113 -1.68 33.72 7.58
N PHE A 114 -1.55 32.93 6.50
CA PHE A 114 -1.68 33.44 5.13
C PHE A 114 -3.08 34.01 4.85
N VAL A 115 -4.13 33.31 5.30
CA VAL A 115 -5.51 33.80 5.13
C VAL A 115 -5.74 35.08 5.94
N ALA A 116 -5.17 35.20 7.14
CA ALA A 116 -5.26 36.40 7.95
C ALA A 116 -4.51 37.59 7.33
N ASP A 117 -3.34 37.36 6.73
CA ASP A 117 -2.59 38.37 5.98
C ASP A 117 -3.38 38.88 4.76
N LEU A 118 -4.01 37.95 4.04
CA LEU A 118 -4.86 38.28 2.90
C LEU A 118 -6.10 39.07 3.29
N HIS A 119 -6.73 38.72 4.42
CA HIS A 119 -7.85 39.48 4.98
C HIS A 119 -7.47 40.93 5.31
N ARG A 120 -6.24 41.18 5.79
CA ARG A 120 -5.78 42.55 6.09
C ARG A 120 -5.60 43.40 4.83
N THR A 121 -5.25 42.79 3.71
CA THR A 121 -4.94 43.50 2.46
C THR A 121 -6.18 43.68 1.57
N GLY A 122 -7.12 42.73 1.60
CA GLY A 122 -8.32 42.73 0.77
C GLY A 122 -9.52 43.43 1.42
N HIS A 123 -9.59 44.76 1.33
CA HIS A 123 -10.71 45.53 1.89
C HIS A 123 -12.08 45.19 1.26
N ASP A 124 -12.15 44.96 -0.07
CA ASP A 124 -13.42 44.69 -0.79
C ASP A 124 -13.46 43.36 -1.58
N ARG A 125 -12.34 42.62 -1.63
CA ARG A 125 -12.17 41.41 -2.46
C ARG A 125 -11.64 40.20 -1.70
N PHE A 126 -11.91 40.12 -0.40
CA PHE A 126 -11.44 39.01 0.45
C PHE A 126 -11.81 37.61 -0.09
N ILE A 127 -13.06 37.41 -0.56
CA ILE A 127 -13.54 36.10 -1.04
C ILE A 127 -12.77 35.61 -2.28
N PRO A 128 -12.66 36.38 -3.39
CA PRO A 128 -11.89 35.91 -4.55
C PRO A 128 -10.40 35.78 -4.24
N ASP A 129 -9.84 36.62 -3.35
CA ASP A 129 -8.43 36.53 -2.97
C ASP A 129 -8.11 35.18 -2.28
N VAL A 130 -8.94 34.73 -1.32
CA VAL A 130 -8.74 33.42 -0.66
C VAL A 130 -8.94 32.25 -1.61
N GLU A 131 -9.88 32.36 -2.56
CA GLU A 131 -10.09 31.31 -3.56
C GLU A 131 -8.90 31.20 -4.51
N ILE A 132 -8.27 32.31 -4.92
CA ILE A 132 -7.03 32.28 -5.71
C ILE A 132 -5.90 31.59 -4.95
N LEU A 133 -5.75 31.86 -3.64
CA LEU A 133 -4.77 31.16 -2.80
C LEU A 133 -5.01 29.64 -2.84
N PHE A 134 -6.25 29.19 -2.65
CA PHE A 134 -6.58 27.77 -2.70
C PHE A 134 -6.39 27.15 -4.08
N ILE A 135 -6.70 27.87 -5.17
CA ILE A 135 -6.45 27.44 -6.55
C ILE A 135 -4.95 27.23 -6.77
N VAL A 136 -4.10 28.20 -6.38
CA VAL A 136 -2.64 28.09 -6.53
C VAL A 136 -2.10 26.89 -5.76
N LEU A 137 -2.60 26.65 -4.55
CA LEU A 137 -2.22 25.49 -3.74
C LEU A 137 -2.68 24.16 -4.35
N ALA A 138 -3.92 24.11 -4.85
CA ALA A 138 -4.45 22.94 -5.52
C ALA A 138 -3.67 22.63 -6.79
N LEU A 139 -3.29 23.64 -7.58
CA LEU A 139 -2.41 23.49 -8.74
C LEU A 139 -1.03 22.95 -8.37
N LYS A 140 -0.41 23.45 -7.29
CA LYS A 140 0.85 22.86 -6.78
C LYS A 140 0.66 21.40 -6.37
N GLY A 141 -0.49 21.06 -5.82
CA GLY A 141 -0.89 19.67 -5.53
C GLY A 141 -1.00 18.80 -6.78
N VAL A 142 -1.63 19.31 -7.85
CA VAL A 142 -1.72 18.62 -9.15
C VAL A 142 -0.34 18.41 -9.75
N VAL A 143 0.54 19.41 -9.71
CA VAL A 143 1.93 19.29 -10.19
C VAL A 143 2.68 18.22 -9.41
N SER A 144 2.53 18.20 -8.08
CA SER A 144 3.12 17.17 -7.21
C SER A 144 2.59 15.77 -7.56
N GLY A 145 1.27 15.62 -7.74
CA GLY A 145 0.65 14.35 -8.17
C GLY A 145 1.12 13.90 -9.56
N GLY A 146 1.24 14.85 -10.51
CA GLY A 146 1.78 14.58 -11.84
C GLY A 146 3.24 14.14 -11.79
N MET A 147 4.06 14.76 -10.94
CA MET A 147 5.44 14.34 -10.69
C MET A 147 5.50 12.93 -10.08
N LEU A 148 4.56 12.59 -9.19
CA LEU A 148 4.44 11.25 -8.62
C LEU A 148 4.09 10.22 -9.68
N ILE A 149 3.14 10.53 -10.58
CA ILE A 149 2.81 9.66 -11.72
C ILE A 149 4.03 9.49 -12.63
N PHE A 150 4.73 10.59 -12.95
CA PHE A 150 5.93 10.52 -13.77
C PHE A 150 7.02 9.65 -13.13
N ALA A 151 7.25 9.79 -11.82
CA ALA A 151 8.20 8.96 -11.08
C ALA A 151 7.76 7.47 -11.05
N ASP A 152 6.46 7.20 -10.86
CA ASP A 152 5.92 5.83 -10.89
C ASP A 152 6.08 5.19 -12.28
N LEU A 153 5.89 5.96 -13.36
CA LEU A 153 6.13 5.50 -14.73
C LEU A 153 7.62 5.23 -15.00
N MET A 154 8.52 6.08 -14.49
CA MET A 154 9.97 5.89 -14.62
C MET A 154 10.50 4.69 -13.81
N LEU A 155 9.83 4.30 -12.72
CA LEU A 155 10.14 3.13 -11.90
C LEU A 155 9.42 1.85 -12.37
N GLY A 156 8.92 1.82 -13.61
CA GLY A 156 8.33 0.63 -14.23
C GLY A 156 6.90 0.29 -13.77
N GLY A 157 6.18 1.22 -13.15
CA GLY A 157 4.78 1.06 -12.73
C GLY A 157 4.60 0.13 -11.53
N THR A 158 5.61 0.03 -10.67
CA THR A 158 5.64 -0.89 -9.53
C THR A 158 4.54 -0.58 -8.50
N LEU A 159 4.09 0.69 -8.33
CA LEU A 159 2.93 1.00 -7.47
C LEU A 159 1.59 0.68 -8.14
N THR A 160 1.48 0.85 -9.46
CA THR A 160 0.24 0.54 -10.21
C THR A 160 -0.01 -0.98 -10.35
N ARG A 161 1.06 -1.80 -10.32
CA ARG A 161 1.02 -3.27 -10.45
C ARG A 161 1.27 -4.05 -9.15
N GLY A 162 1.48 -3.38 -8.02
CA GLY A 162 2.00 -4.00 -6.78
C GLY A 162 1.22 -5.24 -6.27
N HIS A 163 -0.09 -5.32 -6.50
CA HIS A 163 -0.89 -6.49 -6.11
C HIS A 163 -0.61 -7.75 -6.93
N LEU A 164 -0.16 -7.64 -8.18
CA LEU A 164 0.09 -8.82 -9.03
C LEU A 164 1.46 -9.45 -8.76
N CYS A 165 2.47 -8.64 -8.40
CA CYS A 165 3.83 -9.15 -8.17
C CYS A 165 4.04 -9.66 -6.74
N GLY A 166 3.47 -9.01 -5.72
CA GLY A 166 3.59 -9.47 -4.32
C GLY A 166 2.82 -10.76 -4.05
N SER A 167 1.63 -10.88 -4.63
CA SER A 167 0.80 -12.08 -4.56
C SER A 167 1.45 -13.24 -5.32
N SER A 168 1.89 -13.00 -6.57
CA SER A 168 2.59 -14.03 -7.37
C SER A 168 3.90 -14.48 -6.74
N LYS A 169 4.72 -13.59 -6.14
CA LYS A 169 5.95 -14.02 -5.46
C LYS A 169 5.67 -14.79 -4.16
N MET A 170 4.66 -14.42 -3.38
CA MET A 170 4.26 -15.20 -2.20
C MET A 170 3.72 -16.58 -2.58
N TYR A 171 2.90 -16.68 -3.63
CA TYR A 171 2.44 -17.98 -4.14
C TYR A 171 3.60 -18.81 -4.71
N THR A 172 4.54 -18.22 -5.46
CA THR A 172 5.69 -18.94 -6.04
C THR A 172 6.75 -19.33 -5.00
N GLU A 173 6.93 -18.57 -3.92
CA GLU A 173 7.84 -18.93 -2.80
C GLU A 173 7.19 -19.93 -1.83
N ALA A 174 5.89 -19.79 -1.53
CA ALA A 174 5.16 -20.77 -0.73
C ALA A 174 5.08 -22.13 -1.46
N ASP A 175 4.73 -22.13 -2.75
CA ASP A 175 4.69 -23.35 -3.58
C ASP A 175 6.07 -24.02 -3.71
N LYS A 176 7.17 -23.25 -3.75
CA LYS A 176 8.54 -23.80 -3.72
C LYS A 176 8.95 -24.36 -2.36
N GLY A 177 8.58 -23.70 -1.26
CA GLY A 177 8.86 -24.17 0.09
C GLY A 177 8.12 -25.45 0.44
N ASP A 178 6.89 -25.58 -0.06
CA ASP A 178 6.02 -26.74 0.18
C ASP A 178 6.44 -27.96 -0.67
N LEU A 179 6.99 -27.75 -1.88
CA LEU A 179 7.54 -28.82 -2.71
C LEU A 179 8.90 -29.37 -2.22
N GLU A 180 9.76 -28.55 -1.61
CA GLU A 180 11.02 -29.05 -1.03
C GLU A 180 10.81 -29.82 0.27
N MET A 181 9.78 -29.47 1.06
CA MET A 181 9.47 -30.15 2.32
C MET A 181 8.74 -31.49 2.15
N SER A 182 8.05 -31.69 1.02
CA SER A 182 7.32 -32.93 0.70
C SER A 182 8.18 -33.99 0.01
N LYS A 183 9.51 -33.87 -0.03
CA LYS A 183 10.35 -35.00 -0.47
C LYS A 183 10.54 -35.94 0.73
N PRO A 184 9.87 -37.09 0.79
CA PRO A 184 10.08 -38.02 1.88
C PRO A 184 11.55 -38.49 1.87
N GLN A 185 12.28 -38.22 2.96
CA GLN A 185 13.50 -38.94 3.29
C GLN A 185 13.10 -40.36 3.73
N ILE A 186 12.74 -41.20 2.76
CA ILE A 186 12.64 -42.65 2.97
C ILE A 186 13.98 -43.24 2.54
N LEU A 187 14.72 -43.63 3.56
CA LEU A 187 15.78 -44.63 3.54
C LEU A 187 15.20 -45.97 3.06
N SER A 188 15.73 -46.49 1.96
CA SER A 188 15.79 -47.93 1.65
C SER A 188 16.99 -48.10 0.71
N SER A 189 18.15 -48.53 1.19
CA SER A 189 18.53 -49.94 1.20
C SER A 189 18.03 -50.68 -0.05
N ASP A 190 18.92 -50.73 -1.04
CA ASP A 190 19.14 -51.82 -2.00
C ASP A 190 17.91 -52.63 -2.44
N ILE A 191 17.42 -52.32 -3.65
CA ILE A 191 16.82 -53.31 -4.54
C ILE A 191 17.44 -53.12 -5.93
N GLU A 192 17.99 -54.23 -6.43
CA GLU A 192 18.71 -54.47 -7.69
C GLU A 192 18.24 -53.71 -8.95
N PRO A 193 19.15 -53.46 -9.91
CA PRO A 193 18.79 -53.03 -11.24
C PRO A 193 18.29 -54.22 -12.07
N ALA A 194 16.97 -54.32 -12.26
CA ALA A 194 16.40 -55.24 -13.25
C ALA A 194 16.50 -54.62 -14.66
N GLU A 195 17.64 -54.89 -15.28
CA GLU A 195 17.91 -54.78 -16.71
C GLU A 195 16.85 -55.56 -17.52
N LYS A 196 16.26 -54.91 -18.53
CA LYS A 196 15.52 -55.61 -19.59
C LYS A 196 16.38 -55.68 -20.84
N GLU A 197 16.92 -56.89 -21.04
CA GLU A 197 16.99 -57.60 -22.31
C GLU A 197 17.53 -56.82 -23.52
N ASN A 198 18.85 -56.86 -23.69
CA ASN A 198 19.41 -57.02 -25.03
C ASN A 198 19.90 -58.47 -25.15
N LYS A 199 19.44 -59.16 -26.21
CA LYS A 199 20.01 -60.43 -26.67
C LYS A 199 21.50 -60.15 -26.99
N ASP A 200 22.46 -61.02 -26.64
CA ASP A 200 23.02 -62.09 -27.48
C ASP A 200 24.19 -62.75 -26.69
N GLU A 201 24.45 -64.05 -26.93
CA GLU A 201 25.73 -64.80 -26.70
C GLU A 201 26.20 -65.27 -25.29
N PHE A 202 26.00 -66.58 -25.05
CA PHE A 202 27.02 -67.66 -24.86
C PHE A 202 28.06 -67.63 -23.71
N GLY A 203 28.01 -68.67 -22.83
CA GLY A 203 29.20 -69.37 -22.28
C GLY A 203 29.34 -69.52 -20.75
N ASP A 204 29.21 -70.76 -20.24
CA ASP A 204 29.99 -71.50 -19.20
C ASP A 204 30.58 -70.78 -17.95
N VAL A 205 30.76 -71.30 -16.71
CA VAL A 205 30.66 -72.60 -15.99
C VAL A 205 31.14 -72.34 -14.52
N ASP A 206 30.60 -73.09 -13.53
CA ASP A 206 31.10 -73.49 -12.18
C ASP A 206 31.64 -72.48 -11.12
N LEU A 207 31.02 -72.36 -9.93
CA LEU A 207 31.23 -73.06 -8.62
C LEU A 207 32.48 -72.66 -7.79
N VAL A 208 32.24 -72.41 -6.48
CA VAL A 208 32.91 -72.94 -5.26
C VAL A 208 33.07 -71.90 -4.12
N ASP A 209 32.75 -72.39 -2.92
CA ASP A 209 32.94 -71.95 -1.52
C ASP A 209 34.07 -70.96 -1.15
N GLU A 210 33.95 -70.30 0.02
CA GLU A 210 34.81 -70.57 1.22
C GLU A 210 34.72 -69.50 2.37
N LYS A 211 34.21 -69.96 3.52
CA LYS A 211 34.61 -69.77 4.95
C LYS A 211 34.80 -68.42 5.70
N ASP A 212 34.18 -68.43 6.89
CA ASP A 212 34.68 -68.26 8.27
C ASP A 212 35.45 -67.01 8.77
N GLY A 213 35.12 -66.60 10.01
CA GLY A 213 35.98 -65.87 10.95
C GLY A 213 35.31 -64.61 11.54
N ASP A 214 34.51 -64.66 12.62
CA ASP A 214 34.85 -64.82 14.05
C ASP A 214 35.18 -63.49 14.79
N SER A 215 34.62 -63.38 15.99
CA SER A 215 35.13 -62.71 17.21
C SER A 215 34.83 -61.22 17.56
N LEU A 216 34.03 -61.08 18.65
CA LEU A 216 34.30 -60.34 19.92
C LEU A 216 34.31 -58.78 19.87
N SER A 217 33.83 -57.99 20.84
CA SER A 217 33.22 -58.17 22.16
C SER A 217 32.97 -56.78 22.81
N HIS A 218 32.03 -56.70 23.76
CA HIS A 218 31.97 -55.77 24.93
C HIS A 218 31.77 -54.24 24.67
N GLN A 219 31.06 -53.44 25.47
CA GLN A 219 30.40 -53.58 26.77
C GLN A 219 29.48 -52.35 27.02
N ASP A 220 28.50 -52.55 27.90
CA ASP A 220 27.65 -51.59 28.65
C ASP A 220 28.30 -50.23 29.02
N THR A 221 27.61 -49.14 29.32
CA THR A 221 26.59 -48.99 30.40
C THR A 221 26.06 -47.54 30.43
N GLY A 222 24.84 -47.33 30.93
CA GLY A 222 24.65 -46.37 32.03
C GLY A 222 23.86 -45.07 31.77
N ALA A 223 22.60 -45.10 32.22
CA ALA A 223 21.63 -44.03 32.47
C ALA A 223 22.11 -42.82 33.31
N HIS A 224 21.39 -41.68 33.20
CA HIS A 224 20.80 -40.84 34.28
C HIS A 224 20.17 -39.57 33.63
N SER A 225 18.85 -39.40 33.54
CA SER A 225 17.86 -38.94 34.53
C SER A 225 17.83 -37.42 34.80
N LEU A 226 16.72 -36.80 34.35
CA LEU A 226 15.90 -35.73 34.95
C LEU A 226 16.57 -34.44 35.48
N THR A 227 16.20 -33.30 34.91
CA THR A 227 15.26 -32.32 35.50
C THR A 227 14.84 -31.28 34.47
#